data_AF-A0A2X1AFM9-F1
#
_entry.id   AF-A0A2X1AFM9-F1
#
_cell.length_a   1.000
_cell.length_b   1.000
_cell.length_c   1.000
_cell.angle_alpha   90.00
_cell.angle_beta   90.00
_cell.angle_gamma   90.00
#
_symmetry.space_group_name_H-M   'P 1'
#
loop_
_entity.id
_entity.type
_entity.pdbx_description
1 polymer ?
#
loop_
_entity_poly.entity_id
_entity_poly.type
_entity_poly.pdbx_seq_one_letter_code
_entity_poly.pdbx_strand_id
1 'polypeptide(L)'
;MAKAWVDSEGLVSRTNSRGFTSRKHPSAIGYSPDHHNILSDGGSPWDLTFEPDFDGADNAFPRVIRWLEAVADSHPGGERINPVTISSEMRAPLAECLASLIVRSPRMRYLSEKHTAEFQLEVIGFDEPRNLHQTAGENLRRCQEPFAGNIRTGGKFAFLVAQEGYFAFGDGFMSNFQPSPDCRSNQMALTAFTPKVAVLWFSPRLRTHSQKSTVAARAMAERKTFGHRS
;
A
#
# COMPACT_ATOMS: atom_id res chain seq x y z
N MET A 1 3.88 -8.19 4.99
CA MET A 1 4.82 -7.31 4.27
C MET A 1 6.13 -7.06 5.01
N ALA A 2 6.14 -6.53 6.25
CA ALA A 2 7.37 -6.14 6.98
C ALA A 2 8.46 -7.23 7.09
N LYS A 3 8.07 -8.52 7.13
CA LYS A 3 9.01 -9.66 7.14
C LYS A 3 9.94 -9.69 5.92
N ALA A 4 9.52 -9.18 4.77
CA ALA A 4 10.36 -9.11 3.56
C ALA A 4 11.43 -8.00 3.62
N TRP A 5 11.35 -7.12 4.62
CA TRP A 5 12.24 -5.97 4.82
C TRP A 5 13.20 -6.17 6.00
N VAL A 6 13.22 -7.39 6.54
CA VAL A 6 14.09 -7.77 7.65
C VAL A 6 15.52 -7.92 7.15
N ASP A 7 16.44 -7.23 7.80
CA ASP A 7 17.87 -7.34 7.56
C ASP A 7 18.47 -8.59 8.22
N SER A 8 19.78 -8.78 8.06
CA SER A 8 20.53 -9.90 8.66
C SER A 8 20.50 -9.92 10.20
N GLU A 9 20.14 -8.81 10.83
CA GLU A 9 20.01 -8.68 12.29
C GLU A 9 18.57 -8.92 12.78
N GLY A 10 17.63 -9.25 11.88
CA GLY A 10 16.24 -9.45 12.26
C GLY A 10 15.43 -8.16 12.39
N LEU A 11 15.96 -7.02 11.93
CA LEU A 11 15.37 -5.69 12.13
C LEU A 11 14.94 -5.05 10.80
N VAL A 12 14.05 -4.07 10.90
CA VAL A 12 13.63 -3.22 9.78
C VAL A 12 14.16 -1.81 9.99
N SER A 13 14.78 -1.25 8.95
CA SER A 13 15.23 0.14 8.94
C SER A 13 14.09 1.07 8.53
N ARG A 14 13.83 2.10 9.33
CA ARG A 14 12.90 3.19 9.02
C ARG A 14 13.63 4.51 9.00
N THR A 15 13.65 5.16 7.84
CA THR A 15 14.21 6.50 7.66
C THR A 15 13.09 7.53 7.62
N ASN A 16 13.21 8.60 8.39
CA ASN A 16 12.24 9.69 8.37
C ASN A 16 12.59 10.75 7.30
N SER A 17 11.71 11.75 7.11
CA SER A 17 11.90 12.83 6.14
C SER A 17 13.15 13.70 6.38
N ARG A 18 13.75 13.63 7.58
CA ARG A 18 14.98 14.32 7.94
C ARG A 18 16.24 13.46 7.71
N GLY A 19 16.09 12.25 7.17
CA GLY A 19 17.20 11.32 6.92
C GLY A 19 17.66 10.53 8.14
N PHE A 20 16.98 10.63 9.29
CA PHE A 20 17.32 9.81 10.46
C PHE A 20 16.77 8.40 10.29
N THR A 21 17.67 7.42 10.39
CA THR A 21 17.33 6.00 10.33
C THR A 21 17.26 5.42 11.73
N SER A 22 16.17 4.72 12.02
CA SER A 22 15.98 3.92 13.22
C SER A 22 15.79 2.46 12.85
N ARG A 23 16.29 1.53 13.68
CA ARG A 23 16.07 0.09 13.50
C ARG A 23 15.01 -0.39 14.49
N LYS A 24 14.03 -1.13 14.01
CA LYS A 24 12.91 -1.62 14.82
C LYS A 24 12.61 -3.06 14.51
N HIS A 25 12.10 -3.79 15.51
CA HIS A 25 11.53 -5.11 15.29
C HIS A 25 10.34 -5.00 14.30
N PRO A 26 10.13 -5.97 13.39
CA PRO A 26 9.05 -5.92 12.40
C PRO A 26 7.66 -5.69 12.99
N SER A 27 7.39 -6.23 14.19
CA SER A 27 6.10 -6.04 14.88
C SER A 27 5.88 -4.62 15.40
N ALA A 28 6.94 -3.81 15.52
CA ALA A 28 6.86 -2.43 15.97
C ALA A 28 6.71 -1.43 14.79
N ILE A 29 6.60 -1.94 13.56
CA ILE A 29 6.36 -1.14 12.36
C ILE A 29 4.87 -1.21 12.00
N GLY A 30 4.26 -0.05 11.73
CA GLY A 30 2.86 0.04 11.29
C GLY A 30 1.83 -0.12 12.40
N TYR A 31 2.25 -0.40 13.65
CA TYR A 31 1.35 -0.41 14.80
C TYR A 31 0.91 1.02 15.14
N SER A 32 -0.41 1.23 15.14
CA SER A 32 -1.04 2.43 15.67
C SER A 32 -2.20 2.01 16.58
N PRO A 33 -2.17 2.34 17.88
CA PRO A 33 -3.25 2.02 18.80
C PRO A 33 -4.61 2.51 18.29
N ASP A 34 -5.66 1.72 18.50
CA ASP A 34 -7.07 2.06 18.29
C ASP A 34 -7.51 2.46 16.87
N HIS A 35 -6.65 2.31 15.87
CA HIS A 35 -7.01 2.61 14.48
C HIS A 35 -7.99 1.61 13.86
N HIS A 36 -8.09 0.41 14.41
CA HIS A 36 -8.97 -0.66 13.94
C HIS A 36 -10.05 -1.08 14.94
N ASN A 37 -10.23 -0.29 16.00
CA ASN A 37 -11.21 -0.56 17.05
C ASN A 37 -12.25 0.56 17.09
N ILE A 38 -13.50 0.17 17.24
CA ILE A 38 -14.59 1.06 17.64
C ILE A 38 -14.89 0.67 19.08
N LEU A 39 -14.55 1.54 20.01
CA LEU A 39 -14.71 1.31 21.45
C LEU A 39 -15.51 2.47 22.04
N SER A 40 -16.47 2.14 22.89
CA SER A 40 -17.31 3.07 23.63
C SER A 40 -16.83 3.16 25.06
N ASP A 41 -16.91 4.35 25.66
CA ASP A 41 -16.61 4.53 27.07
C ASP A 41 -17.56 3.70 27.93
N GLY A 42 -17.00 2.84 28.78
CA GLY A 42 -17.77 1.95 29.66
C GLY A 42 -18.19 0.62 29.03
N GLY A 43 -17.80 0.35 27.78
CA GLY A 43 -18.12 -0.87 27.06
C GLY A 43 -19.51 -0.85 26.43
N SER A 44 -19.62 -1.33 25.20
CA SER A 44 -20.87 -1.36 24.44
C SER A 44 -20.99 -2.65 23.63
N PRO A 45 -22.21 -3.19 23.42
CA PRO A 45 -22.44 -4.26 22.45
C PRO A 45 -22.07 -3.91 21.01
N TRP A 46 -21.87 -2.62 20.73
CA TRP A 46 -21.42 -2.09 19.45
C TRP A 46 -19.90 -1.95 19.36
N ASP A 47 -19.17 -2.28 20.43
CA ASP A 47 -17.72 -2.31 20.40
C ASP A 47 -17.26 -3.45 19.48
N LEU A 48 -16.40 -3.11 18.53
CA LEU A 48 -15.92 -4.07 17.55
C LEU A 48 -14.50 -3.75 17.12
N THR A 49 -13.80 -4.78 16.69
CA THR A 49 -12.56 -4.64 15.92
C THR A 49 -12.82 -5.09 14.50
N PHE A 50 -12.25 -4.38 13.53
CA PHE A 50 -12.28 -4.76 12.13
C PHE A 50 -10.90 -5.19 11.62
N GLU A 51 -9.95 -5.50 12.52
CA GLU A 51 -8.69 -6.16 12.14
C GLU A 51 -8.92 -7.41 11.29
N PRO A 52 -9.87 -8.32 11.61
CA PRO A 52 -10.09 -9.55 10.84
C PRO A 52 -10.49 -9.31 9.38
N ASP A 53 -11.04 -8.12 9.06
CA ASP A 53 -11.41 -7.77 7.68
C ASP A 53 -10.17 -7.67 6.77
N PHE A 54 -8.96 -7.57 7.33
CA PHE A 54 -7.70 -7.56 6.59
C PHE A 54 -6.98 -8.91 6.55
N ASP A 55 -7.48 -9.94 7.25
CA ASP A 55 -6.84 -11.26 7.34
C ASP A 55 -6.63 -11.90 5.96
N GLY A 56 -7.57 -11.68 5.03
CA GLY A 56 -7.46 -12.18 3.66
C GLY A 56 -6.19 -11.68 2.96
N ALA A 57 -5.90 -10.38 3.08
CA ALA A 57 -4.69 -9.77 2.54
C ALA A 57 -3.44 -10.20 3.32
N ASP A 58 -3.53 -10.26 4.64
CA ASP A 58 -2.40 -10.59 5.52
C ASP A 58 -1.91 -12.03 5.32
N ASN A 59 -2.85 -12.97 5.14
CA ASN A 59 -2.57 -14.36 4.80
C ASN A 59 -2.07 -14.54 3.35
N ALA A 60 -2.42 -13.63 2.44
CA ALA A 60 -2.00 -13.69 1.04
C ALA A 60 -0.57 -13.17 0.80
N PHE A 61 -0.06 -12.24 1.62
CA PHE A 61 1.25 -11.62 1.41
C PHE A 61 2.42 -12.60 1.20
N PRO A 62 2.58 -13.68 2.01
CA PRO A 62 3.70 -14.60 1.81
C PRO A 62 3.72 -15.24 0.42
N ARG A 63 2.54 -15.57 -0.13
CA ARG A 63 2.42 -16.12 -1.48
C ARG A 63 2.74 -15.07 -2.53
N VAL A 64 2.21 -13.85 -2.38
CA VAL A 64 2.44 -12.74 -3.32
C VAL A 64 3.90 -12.33 -3.36
N ILE A 65 4.57 -12.25 -2.20
CA ILE A 65 5.99 -11.90 -2.09
C ILE A 65 6.85 -12.92 -2.84
N ARG A 66 6.67 -14.22 -2.58
CA ARG A 66 7.43 -15.28 -3.30
C ARG A 66 7.22 -15.21 -4.80
N TRP A 67 6.00 -14.92 -5.24
CA TRP A 67 5.71 -14.76 -6.66
C TRP A 67 6.41 -13.53 -7.26
N LEU A 68 6.41 -12.39 -6.57
CA LEU A 68 7.12 -11.18 -7.01
C LEU A 68 8.64 -11.38 -7.07
N GLU A 69 9.21 -12.12 -6.13
CA GLU A 69 10.62 -12.51 -6.14
C GLU A 69 10.94 -13.36 -7.38
N ALA A 70 10.11 -14.37 -7.70
CA ALA A 70 10.26 -15.15 -8.92
C ALA A 70 10.12 -14.31 -10.21
N VAL A 71 9.25 -13.28 -10.21
CA VAL A 71 9.16 -12.31 -11.32
C VAL A 71 10.45 -11.50 -11.45
N ALA A 72 11.07 -11.11 -10.34
CA ALA A 72 12.35 -10.41 -10.37
C ALA A 72 13.50 -11.30 -10.85
N ASP A 73 13.57 -12.53 -10.37
CA ASP A 73 14.63 -13.49 -10.71
C ASP A 73 14.55 -13.95 -12.17
N SER A 74 13.34 -14.00 -12.73
CA SER A 74 13.12 -14.31 -14.15
C SER A 74 13.32 -13.12 -15.08
N HIS A 75 13.60 -11.92 -14.56
CA HIS A 75 13.88 -10.73 -15.37
C HIS A 75 15.35 -10.73 -15.81
N PRO A 76 15.65 -10.95 -17.11
CA PRO A 76 17.03 -11.07 -17.55
C PRO A 76 17.80 -9.75 -17.35
N GLY A 77 19.05 -9.87 -16.89
CA GLY A 77 19.95 -8.74 -16.80
C GLY A 77 20.16 -8.09 -18.17
N GLY A 78 19.84 -6.79 -18.29
CA GLY A 78 20.06 -6.00 -19.51
C GLY A 78 18.78 -5.59 -20.24
N GLU A 79 17.68 -6.34 -20.11
CA GLU A 79 16.41 -5.96 -20.72
C GLU A 79 15.70 -4.86 -19.90
N ARG A 80 15.23 -3.82 -20.60
CA ARG A 80 14.51 -2.71 -19.96
C ARG A 80 13.07 -3.06 -19.63
N ILE A 81 12.43 -3.89 -20.46
CA ILE A 81 11.02 -4.25 -20.37
C ILE A 81 10.86 -5.74 -20.68
N ASN A 82 10.18 -6.48 -19.81
CA ASN A 82 9.81 -7.88 -20.04
C ASN A 82 8.30 -8.08 -19.75
N PRO A 83 7.52 -8.72 -20.64
CA PRO A 83 6.12 -9.03 -20.35
C PRO A 83 5.97 -10.06 -19.22
N VAL A 84 5.06 -9.81 -18.29
CA VAL A 84 4.76 -10.74 -17.17
C VAL A 84 3.29 -11.18 -17.22
N THR A 85 3.05 -12.47 -17.43
CA THR A 85 1.68 -13.00 -17.36
C THR A 85 1.27 -13.19 -15.91
N ILE A 86 0.16 -12.55 -15.50
CA ILE A 86 -0.44 -12.74 -14.18
C ILE A 86 -1.62 -13.68 -14.35
N SER A 87 -1.56 -14.87 -13.74
CA SER A 87 -2.70 -15.79 -13.74
C SER A 87 -3.89 -15.18 -12.99
N SER A 88 -5.11 -15.60 -13.33
CA SER A 88 -6.32 -15.21 -12.59
C SER A 88 -6.20 -15.52 -11.10
N GLU A 89 -5.62 -16.68 -10.76
CA GLU A 89 -5.38 -17.12 -9.39
C GLU A 89 -4.38 -16.26 -8.61
N MET A 90 -3.43 -15.60 -9.29
CA MET A 90 -2.45 -14.71 -8.65
C MET A 90 -2.94 -13.26 -8.62
N ARG A 91 -3.77 -12.87 -9.59
CA ARG A 91 -4.29 -11.50 -9.68
C ARG A 91 -5.16 -11.14 -8.48
N ALA A 92 -6.01 -12.06 -8.03
CA ALA A 92 -6.87 -11.85 -6.87
C ALA A 92 -6.07 -11.56 -5.57
N PRO A 93 -5.14 -12.43 -5.12
CA PRO A 93 -4.35 -12.15 -3.92
C PRO A 93 -3.44 -10.92 -4.07
N LEU A 94 -2.88 -10.65 -5.26
CA LEU A 94 -2.12 -9.43 -5.50
C LEU A 94 -2.99 -8.17 -5.33
N ALA A 95 -4.22 -8.21 -5.83
CA ALA A 95 -5.19 -7.12 -5.71
C ALA A 95 -5.58 -6.88 -4.24
N GLU A 96 -5.85 -7.94 -3.48
CA GLU A 96 -6.17 -7.86 -2.05
C GLU A 96 -5.03 -7.23 -1.24
N CYS A 97 -3.80 -7.72 -1.45
CA CYS A 97 -2.62 -7.17 -0.80
C CYS A 97 -2.42 -5.69 -1.16
N LEU A 98 -2.55 -5.32 -2.43
CA LEU A 98 -2.37 -3.93 -2.86
C LEU A 98 -3.47 -3.02 -2.28
N ALA A 99 -4.74 -3.44 -2.33
CA ALA A 99 -5.85 -2.72 -1.71
C ALA A 99 -5.62 -2.51 -0.22
N SER A 100 -5.17 -3.54 0.48
CA SER A 100 -4.86 -3.47 1.90
C SER A 100 -3.73 -2.50 2.23
N LEU A 101 -2.69 -2.43 1.38
CA LEU A 101 -1.64 -1.41 1.52
C LEU A 101 -2.16 0.00 1.23
N ILE A 102 -3.04 0.18 0.24
CA ILE A 102 -3.68 1.47 -0.04
C ILE A 102 -4.46 1.92 1.21
N VAL A 103 -5.41 1.11 1.65
CA VAL A 103 -6.34 1.42 2.74
C VAL A 103 -5.58 1.72 4.01
N ARG A 104 -4.57 0.92 4.35
CA ARG A 104 -3.77 1.10 5.57
C ARG A 104 -2.62 2.12 5.41
N SER A 105 -2.55 2.84 4.29
CA SER A 105 -1.49 3.83 4.07
C SER A 105 -1.67 5.07 4.97
N PRO A 106 -0.57 5.69 5.46
CA PRO A 106 -0.64 6.92 6.25
C PRO A 106 -1.42 8.05 5.57
N ARG A 107 -1.28 8.16 4.23
CA ARG A 107 -2.01 9.16 3.45
C ARG A 107 -3.52 8.93 3.46
N MET A 108 -3.97 7.68 3.26
CA MET A 108 -5.40 7.36 3.28
C MET A 108 -6.01 7.62 4.66
N ARG A 109 -5.25 7.29 5.72
CA ARG A 109 -5.63 7.60 7.10
C ARG A 109 -5.81 9.10 7.31
N TYR A 110 -4.79 9.89 6.97
CA TYR A 110 -4.81 11.35 7.10
C TYR A 110 -5.99 11.99 6.36
N LEU A 111 -6.24 11.60 5.10
CA LEU A 111 -7.35 12.18 4.33
C LEU A 111 -8.71 11.82 4.91
N SER A 112 -8.86 10.58 5.39
CA SER A 112 -10.12 10.14 5.98
C SER A 112 -10.40 10.85 7.30
N GLU A 113 -9.38 11.06 8.14
CA GLU A 113 -9.49 11.87 9.35
C GLU A 113 -9.84 13.30 9.01
N LYS A 114 -9.12 13.91 8.06
CA LYS A 114 -9.40 15.28 7.61
C LYS A 114 -10.86 15.46 7.16
N HIS A 115 -11.35 14.63 6.23
CA HIS A 115 -12.73 14.74 5.75
C HIS A 115 -13.76 14.49 6.86
N THR A 116 -13.45 13.59 7.80
CA THR A 116 -14.34 13.31 8.93
C THR A 116 -14.44 14.52 9.87
N ALA A 117 -13.31 15.15 10.19
CA ALA A 117 -13.29 16.36 11.02
C ALA A 117 -14.06 17.51 10.35
N GLU A 118 -13.80 17.76 9.06
CA GLU A 118 -14.51 18.80 8.28
C GLU A 118 -16.02 18.55 8.29
N PHE A 119 -16.46 17.31 8.05
CA PHE A 119 -17.89 16.96 8.06
C PHE A 119 -18.55 17.15 9.44
N GLN A 120 -17.87 16.78 10.52
CA GLN A 120 -18.41 16.95 11.88
C GLN A 120 -18.59 18.42 12.25
N LEU A 121 -17.64 19.27 11.89
CA LEU A 121 -17.68 20.70 12.18
C LEU A 121 -18.70 21.43 11.29
N GLU A 122 -18.63 21.22 9.97
CA GLU A 122 -19.37 22.04 9.01
C GLU A 122 -20.79 21.55 8.75
N VAL A 123 -21.03 20.24 8.85
CA VAL A 123 -22.33 19.63 8.48
C VAL A 123 -23.13 19.20 9.70
N ILE A 124 -22.49 18.53 10.66
CA ILE A 124 -23.16 18.10 11.89
C ILE A 124 -23.28 19.25 12.90
N GLY A 125 -22.33 20.19 12.90
CA GLY A 125 -22.32 21.36 13.79
C GLY A 125 -21.71 21.08 15.16
N PHE A 126 -20.71 20.18 15.24
CA PHE A 126 -19.94 20.01 16.48
C PHE A 126 -18.97 21.18 16.69
N ASP A 127 -18.74 21.54 17.94
CA ASP A 127 -17.75 22.58 18.29
C ASP A 127 -16.30 22.11 18.05
N GLU A 128 -16.06 20.80 18.15
CA GLU A 128 -14.77 20.15 17.93
C GLU A 128 -14.95 18.73 17.37
N PRO A 129 -13.96 18.19 16.61
CA PRO A 129 -14.04 16.82 16.11
C PRO A 129 -14.02 15.80 17.25
N ARG A 130 -14.87 14.77 17.15
CA ARG A 130 -15.00 13.69 18.16
C ARG A 130 -14.83 12.32 17.51
N ASN A 131 -14.21 11.39 18.23
CA ASN A 131 -14.01 9.99 17.79
C ASN A 131 -13.43 9.87 16.37
N LEU A 132 -12.46 10.75 16.07
CA LEU A 132 -11.94 10.94 14.73
C LEU A 132 -11.30 9.67 14.17
N HIS A 133 -10.43 9.04 14.97
CA HIS A 133 -9.68 7.86 14.56
C HIS A 133 -10.60 6.66 14.31
N GLN A 134 -11.61 6.44 15.17
CA GLN A 134 -12.56 5.34 15.02
C GLN A 134 -13.47 5.54 13.80
N THR A 135 -14.01 6.76 13.63
CA THR A 135 -14.90 7.08 12.49
C THR A 135 -14.16 7.01 11.17
N ALA A 136 -12.93 7.54 11.14
CA ALA A 136 -12.06 7.41 9.99
C ALA A 136 -11.69 5.93 9.75
N GLY A 137 -11.44 5.15 10.80
CA GLY A 137 -11.25 3.70 10.79
C GLY A 137 -12.32 2.97 9.98
N GLU A 138 -13.57 3.15 10.40
CA GLU A 138 -14.75 2.56 9.77
C GLU A 138 -14.92 3.01 8.30
N ASN A 139 -14.63 4.27 7.97
CA ASN A 139 -14.66 4.76 6.59
C ASN A 139 -13.65 4.03 5.69
N LEU A 140 -12.44 3.77 6.22
CA LEU A 140 -11.40 3.07 5.47
C LEU A 140 -11.68 1.57 5.33
N ARG A 141 -12.23 0.94 6.37
CA ARG A 141 -12.67 -0.45 6.33
C ARG A 141 -13.58 -0.71 5.11
N ARG A 142 -14.53 0.18 4.86
CA ARG A 142 -15.47 0.10 3.72
C ARG A 142 -14.80 0.24 2.35
N CYS A 143 -13.55 0.67 2.29
CA CYS A 143 -12.80 0.83 1.04
C CYS A 143 -12.06 -0.45 0.60
N GLN A 144 -11.82 -1.41 1.49
CA GLN A 144 -11.01 -2.61 1.20
C GLN A 144 -11.57 -3.41 0.01
N GLU A 145 -12.80 -3.92 0.12
CA GLU A 145 -13.39 -4.76 -0.93
C GLU A 145 -13.62 -4.00 -2.24
N PRO A 146 -14.16 -2.77 -2.25
CA PRO A 146 -14.29 -2.01 -3.50
C PRO A 146 -12.96 -1.78 -4.22
N PHE A 147 -11.88 -1.49 -3.49
CA PHE A 147 -10.57 -1.29 -4.09
C PHE A 147 -9.99 -2.61 -4.60
N ALA A 148 -10.06 -3.66 -3.80
CA ALA A 148 -9.61 -4.99 -4.20
C ALA A 148 -10.36 -5.48 -5.44
N GLY A 149 -11.69 -5.35 -5.47
CA GLY A 149 -12.54 -5.70 -6.60
C GLY A 149 -12.19 -4.95 -7.89
N ASN A 150 -11.97 -3.63 -7.81
CA ASN A 150 -11.55 -2.83 -8.95
C ASN A 150 -10.16 -3.25 -9.47
N ILE A 151 -9.17 -3.38 -8.59
CA ILE A 151 -7.81 -3.80 -8.96
C ILE A 151 -7.82 -5.22 -9.55
N ARG A 152 -8.62 -6.12 -8.96
CA ARG A 152 -8.80 -7.51 -9.40
C ARG A 152 -9.40 -7.61 -10.79
N THR A 153 -10.37 -6.78 -11.12
CA THR A 153 -11.10 -6.87 -12.40
C THR A 153 -10.57 -5.92 -13.49
N GLY A 154 -9.80 -4.89 -13.12
CA GLY A 154 -9.40 -3.82 -14.03
C GLY A 154 -7.98 -3.30 -13.83
N GLY A 155 -7.54 -2.44 -14.76
CA GLY A 155 -6.21 -1.84 -14.76
C GLY A 155 -5.08 -2.79 -15.15
N LYS A 156 -3.89 -2.20 -15.28
CA LYS A 156 -2.64 -2.89 -15.64
C LYS A 156 -1.65 -2.83 -14.49
N PHE A 157 -0.85 -3.88 -14.38
CA PHE A 157 0.26 -3.95 -13.45
C PHE A 157 1.58 -3.71 -14.19
N ALA A 158 2.50 -3.08 -13.49
CA ALA A 158 3.90 -3.04 -13.84
C ALA A 158 4.75 -3.35 -12.60
N PHE A 159 5.84 -4.10 -12.82
CA PHE A 159 6.74 -4.52 -11.76
C PHE A 159 8.08 -3.85 -11.96
N LEU A 160 8.43 -2.95 -11.04
CA LEU A 160 9.73 -2.31 -11.05
C LEU A 160 10.71 -3.20 -10.30
N VAL A 161 11.77 -3.62 -10.99
CA VAL A 161 12.80 -4.50 -10.41
C VAL A 161 14.08 -3.70 -10.20
N ALA A 162 14.57 -3.66 -8.96
CA ALA A 162 15.85 -3.06 -8.62
C ALA A 162 16.98 -4.07 -8.87
N GLN A 163 17.94 -3.69 -9.70
CA GLN A 163 19.17 -4.47 -9.94
C GLN A 163 20.21 -4.23 -8.83
N GLU A 164 20.24 -3.00 -8.32
CA GLU A 164 21.09 -2.57 -7.23
C GLU A 164 20.27 -1.78 -6.22
N GLY A 165 20.64 -1.87 -4.94
CA GLY A 165 19.98 -1.14 -3.86
C GLY A 165 18.58 -1.65 -3.55
N TYR A 166 17.70 -0.72 -3.18
CA TYR A 166 16.32 -1.02 -2.79
C TYR A 166 15.40 0.15 -3.12
N PHE A 167 14.10 -0.14 -3.27
CA PHE A 167 13.09 0.91 -3.38
C PHE A 167 12.84 1.55 -2.01
N ALA A 168 12.86 2.88 -1.96
CA ALA A 168 12.47 3.65 -0.78
C ALA A 168 11.37 4.64 -1.16
N PHE A 169 10.25 4.59 -0.46
CA PHE A 169 9.13 5.53 -0.61
C PHE A 169 8.91 6.21 0.74
N GLY A 170 8.75 7.54 0.76
CA GLY A 170 8.75 8.33 2.00
C GLY A 170 7.76 7.84 3.06
N ASP A 171 6.49 7.62 2.67
CA ASP A 171 5.45 7.00 3.48
C ASP A 171 5.19 5.53 3.11
N GLY A 172 6.06 4.95 2.26
CA GLY A 172 5.93 3.59 1.76
C GLY A 172 4.97 3.43 0.57
N PHE A 173 4.22 4.47 0.18
CA PHE A 173 3.07 4.28 -0.69
C PHE A 173 2.67 5.53 -1.51
N MET A 174 2.86 5.50 -2.83
CA MET A 174 2.38 6.56 -3.71
C MET A 174 1.03 6.18 -4.32
N SER A 175 -0.03 6.95 -4.08
CA SER A 175 -1.30 6.74 -4.77
C SER A 175 -2.16 8.00 -4.86
N ASN A 176 -3.12 7.98 -5.79
CA ASN A 176 -4.13 9.02 -5.92
C ASN A 176 -5.53 8.57 -5.45
N PHE A 177 -5.61 7.47 -4.68
CA PHE A 177 -6.85 7.01 -4.09
C PHE A 177 -7.39 8.02 -3.08
N GLN A 178 -8.71 8.02 -2.92
CA GLN A 178 -9.45 8.83 -1.95
C GLN A 178 -10.13 7.90 -0.97
N PRO A 179 -10.35 8.30 0.29
CA PRO A 179 -11.04 7.50 1.31
C PRO A 179 -12.55 7.44 1.04
N SER A 180 -12.92 6.86 -0.10
CA SER A 180 -14.29 6.64 -0.52
C SER A 180 -14.36 5.29 -1.26
N PRO A 181 -15.41 4.49 -1.03
CA PRO A 181 -15.64 3.26 -1.79
C PRO A 181 -15.90 3.54 -3.28
N ASP A 182 -16.29 4.78 -3.62
CA ASP A 182 -16.51 5.21 -4.99
C ASP A 182 -15.20 5.25 -5.76
N CYS A 183 -14.92 4.18 -6.47
CA CYS A 183 -13.74 4.06 -7.32
C CYS A 183 -13.84 5.03 -8.50
N ARG A 184 -13.04 6.09 -8.45
CA ARG A 184 -12.89 7.04 -9.55
C ARG A 184 -12.06 6.45 -10.69
N SER A 185 -12.21 7.00 -11.88
CA SER A 185 -11.38 6.65 -13.03
C SER A 185 -9.96 7.26 -12.91
N ASN A 186 -8.97 6.68 -13.58
CA ASN A 186 -7.55 7.09 -13.53
C ASN A 186 -6.88 6.89 -12.17
N GLN A 187 -7.25 5.85 -11.43
CA GLN A 187 -6.55 5.49 -10.21
C GLN A 187 -5.17 4.89 -10.51
N MET A 188 -4.22 5.16 -9.62
CA MET A 188 -2.86 4.65 -9.65
C MET A 188 -2.35 4.43 -8.24
N ALA A 189 -1.58 3.36 -8.07
CA ALA A 189 -0.88 3.02 -6.84
C ALA A 189 0.51 2.46 -7.18
N LEU A 190 1.53 2.89 -6.44
CA LEU A 190 2.90 2.40 -6.50
C LEU A 190 3.41 2.16 -5.09
N THR A 191 3.90 0.95 -4.83
CA THR A 191 4.49 0.61 -3.53
C THR A 191 5.57 -0.47 -3.66
N ALA A 192 6.57 -0.43 -2.78
CA ALA A 192 7.56 -1.49 -2.69
C ALA A 192 6.97 -2.66 -1.90
N PHE A 193 6.74 -3.80 -2.56
CA PHE A 193 6.30 -5.02 -1.85
C PHE A 193 7.49 -5.71 -1.17
N THR A 194 8.65 -5.66 -1.82
CA THR A 194 9.93 -6.16 -1.32
C THR A 194 11.00 -5.10 -1.56
N PRO A 195 12.19 -5.22 -0.95
CA PRO A 195 13.30 -4.32 -1.24
C PRO A 195 13.63 -4.23 -2.74
N LYS A 196 13.48 -5.33 -3.48
CA LYS A 196 13.84 -5.44 -4.89
C LYS A 196 12.69 -5.22 -5.86
N VAL A 197 11.44 -5.26 -5.41
CA VAL A 197 10.27 -5.20 -6.30
C VAL A 197 9.25 -4.18 -5.81
N ALA A 198 8.99 -3.18 -6.64
CA ALA A 198 7.85 -2.28 -6.49
C ALA A 198 6.75 -2.60 -7.50
N VAL A 199 5.50 -2.57 -7.03
CA VAL A 199 4.30 -2.84 -7.82
C VAL A 199 3.65 -1.51 -8.15
N LEU A 200 3.55 -1.21 -9.44
CA LEU A 200 2.72 -0.14 -9.99
C LEU A 200 1.43 -0.77 -10.51
N TRP A 201 0.28 -0.23 -10.10
CA TRP A 201 -1.00 -0.50 -10.72
C TRP A 201 -1.62 0.80 -11.19
N PHE A 202 -2.23 0.79 -12.37
CA PHE A 202 -2.96 1.94 -12.90
C PHE A 202 -4.17 1.51 -13.74
N SER A 203 -5.26 2.26 -13.63
CA SER A 203 -6.51 2.01 -14.35
C SER A 203 -6.86 3.22 -15.23
N PRO A 204 -6.42 3.25 -16.50
CA PRO A 204 -6.70 4.38 -17.40
C PRO A 204 -8.17 4.41 -17.82
N ARG A 205 -8.71 5.62 -18.04
CA ARG A 205 -10.10 5.86 -18.51
C ARG A 205 -10.47 5.17 -19.83
N LEU A 206 -9.50 4.76 -20.64
CA LEU A 206 -9.75 4.15 -21.95
C LEU A 206 -9.88 2.63 -21.81
N ARG A 207 -11.13 2.15 -21.83
CA ARG A 207 -11.48 0.75 -22.15
C ARG A 207 -11.11 0.45 -23.61
N THR A 208 -9.83 0.33 -23.91
CA THR A 208 -9.41 -0.38 -25.12
C THR A 208 -9.14 -1.82 -24.72
N HIS A 209 -10.01 -2.72 -25.19
CA HIS A 209 -9.93 -4.17 -25.06
C HIS A 209 -8.55 -4.69 -25.50
N SER A 210 -7.60 -4.72 -24.57
CA SER A 210 -6.38 -5.52 -24.71
C SER A 210 -5.92 -5.91 -23.31
N GLN A 211 -6.27 -7.13 -22.90
CA GLN A 211 -5.78 -7.80 -21.71
C GLN A 211 -4.28 -8.16 -21.79
N LYS A 212 -3.56 -7.73 -22.83
CA LYS A 212 -2.16 -8.09 -23.05
C LYS A 212 -1.29 -6.83 -22.92
N SER A 213 -0.78 -6.61 -21.72
CA SER A 213 0.56 -6.04 -21.46
C SER A 213 0.67 -5.69 -19.97
N THR A 214 1.24 -6.61 -19.18
CA THR A 214 1.88 -6.29 -17.91
C THR A 214 3.34 -6.05 -18.23
N VAL A 215 3.94 -4.99 -17.71
CA VAL A 215 5.31 -4.59 -18.03
C VAL A 215 6.17 -4.69 -16.78
N ALA A 216 7.12 -5.62 -16.71
CA ALA A 216 8.23 -5.45 -15.79
C ALA A 216 9.15 -4.37 -16.38
N ALA A 217 9.39 -3.27 -15.66
CA ALA A 217 10.22 -2.16 -16.14
C ALA A 217 11.41 -1.94 -15.20
N ARG A 218 12.58 -1.68 -15.79
CA ARG A 218 13.80 -1.38 -15.03
C ARG A 218 13.74 0.01 -14.40
N ALA A 219 13.96 0.11 -13.09
CA ALA A 219 14.28 1.38 -12.43
C ALA A 219 15.81 1.55 -12.41
N MET A 220 16.33 2.65 -12.97
CA MET A 220 17.74 3.01 -12.81
C MET A 220 17.84 4.03 -11.67
N ALA A 221 18.61 3.70 -10.64
CA ALA A 221 19.03 4.67 -9.62
C ALA A 221 20.32 5.34 -10.11
N GLU A 222 20.27 6.62 -10.47
CA GLU A 222 21.49 7.40 -10.66
C GLU A 222 22.11 7.69 -9.29
N ARG A 223 23.30 7.11 -9.04
CA ARG A 223 24.15 7.55 -7.93
C ARG A 223 24.61 8.98 -8.21
N LYS A 224 23.98 9.98 -7.58
CA LYS A 224 24.65 11.27 -7.36
C LYS A 224 25.73 11.06 -6.30
N THR A 225 26.96 10.86 -6.76
CA THR A 225 28.15 10.99 -5.92
C THR A 225 28.23 12.44 -5.43
N PHE A 226 27.86 12.66 -4.16
CA PHE A 226 28.17 13.92 -3.49
C PHE A 226 29.68 13.95 -3.24
N GLY A 227 30.41 14.59 -4.15
CA GLY A 227 31.82 14.89 -3.97
C GLY A 227 32.00 15.79 -2.75
N HIS A 228 32.76 15.31 -1.76
CA HIS A 228 33.35 16.15 -0.73
C HIS A 228 34.22 17.21 -1.43
N ARG A 229 33.82 18.49 -1.31
CA ARG A 229 34.77 19.59 -1.49
C ARG A 229 35.47 19.78 -0.16
N SER A 230 36.73 19.32 -0.13
CA SER A 230 37.79 19.80 0.75
C SER A 230 37.91 21.32 0.74
#